data_AF-A0A9E0LIB2-F1
#
_entry.id   AF-A0A9E0LIB2-F1
#
_cell.length_a   1.000
_cell.length_b   1.000
_cell.length_c   1.000
_cell.angle_alpha   90.00
_cell.angle_beta   90.00
_cell.angle_gamma   90.00
#
_symmetry.space_group_name_H-M   'P 1'
#
loop_
_entity.id
_entity.type
_entity.pdbx_description
1 polymer ?
#
loop_
_entity_poly.entity_id
_entity_poly.type
_entity_poly.pdbx_seq_one_letter_code
_entity_poly.pdbx_strand_id
1 'polypeptide(L)'
;MTQQLNLYHGSILIGTIASIATEDDEEYNGIITFTPEGETYRHVFEFLANDDPSNAGAELPFEETYLDDWFIEKEEGLMQEIAIPTINFDECEVVWQE
;
A
#
# COMPACT_ATOMS: atom_id res chain seq x y z
N MET A 1 -13.34 7.34 -18.29
CA MET A 1 -13.36 6.20 -17.37
C MET A 1 -12.38 6.55 -16.27
N THR A 2 -12.81 6.53 -15.02
CA THR A 2 -11.89 6.68 -13.88
C THR A 2 -11.06 5.40 -13.81
N GLN A 3 -9.74 5.53 -13.92
CA GLN A 3 -8.83 4.39 -13.76
C GLN A 3 -8.87 3.96 -12.30
N GLN A 4 -9.01 2.66 -12.07
CA GLN A 4 -9.02 2.04 -10.74
C GLN A 4 -8.04 0.87 -10.78
N LEU A 5 -7.27 0.73 -9.71
CA LEU A 5 -6.29 -0.33 -9.52
C LEU A 5 -6.64 -1.13 -8.27
N ASN A 6 -6.24 -2.40 -8.21
CA ASN A 6 -6.36 -3.19 -6.99
C ASN A 6 -4.98 -3.34 -6.34
N LEU A 7 -4.91 -3.11 -5.04
CA LEU A 7 -3.71 -3.32 -4.23
C LEU A 7 -3.81 -4.66 -3.50
N TYR A 8 -2.76 -5.45 -3.61
CA TYR A 8 -2.64 -6.76 -2.98
C TYR A 8 -1.38 -6.87 -2.14
N HIS A 9 -1.47 -7.71 -1.10
CA HIS A 9 -0.33 -8.26 -0.38
C HIS A 9 -0.40 -9.79 -0.50
N GLY A 10 0.58 -10.39 -1.18
CA GLY A 10 0.50 -11.76 -1.68
C GLY A 10 -0.75 -11.97 -2.53
N SER A 11 -1.66 -12.83 -2.06
CA SER A 11 -2.95 -13.08 -2.71
C SER A 11 -4.14 -12.37 -2.06
N ILE A 12 -3.90 -11.49 -1.07
CA ILE A 12 -4.95 -10.83 -0.29
C ILE A 12 -5.23 -9.46 -0.91
N LEU A 13 -6.48 -9.21 -1.30
CA LEU A 13 -6.91 -7.89 -1.77
C LEU A 13 -7.01 -6.95 -0.57
N ILE A 14 -6.13 -5.94 -0.53
CA ILE A 14 -6.07 -4.93 0.54
C ILE A 14 -7.05 -3.80 0.27
N GLY A 15 -7.18 -3.39 -0.98
CA GLY A 15 -8.09 -2.31 -1.33
C GLY A 15 -8.05 -1.96 -2.80
N THR A 16 -8.88 -0.99 -3.16
CA THR A 16 -8.94 -0.45 -4.52
C THR A 16 -8.51 1.01 -4.53
N ILE A 17 -7.60 1.37 -5.42
CA ILE A 17 -7.03 2.70 -5.56
C ILE A 17 -7.70 3.42 -6.73
N ALA A 18 -8.14 4.66 -6.49
CA ALA A 18 -8.71 5.55 -7.49
C ALA A 18 -8.05 6.93 -7.41
N SER A 19 -8.47 7.86 -8.28
CA SER A 19 -7.93 9.24 -8.33
C SER A 19 -6.41 9.27 -8.47
N ILE A 20 -5.87 8.38 -9.29
CA ILE A 20 -4.43 8.13 -9.41
C ILE A 20 -3.75 9.31 -10.09
N ALA A 21 -2.68 9.80 -9.48
CA ALA A 21 -1.76 10.75 -10.07
C ALA A 21 -0.32 10.22 -9.96
N THR A 22 0.56 10.87 -10.71
CA THR A 22 1.98 10.59 -10.76
C THR A 22 2.66 11.85 -10.24
N GLU A 23 3.39 11.76 -9.11
CA GLU A 23 4.06 12.91 -8.51
C GLU A 23 5.42 13.16 -9.18
N ASP A 24 6.14 12.10 -9.53
CA ASP A 24 7.42 12.08 -10.26
C ASP A 24 7.48 10.89 -11.23
N ASP A 25 8.51 10.79 -12.09
CA ASP A 25 8.62 9.75 -13.13
C ASP A 25 8.54 8.28 -12.60
N GLU A 26 8.69 8.06 -11.28
CA GLU A 26 8.73 6.74 -10.64
C GLU A 26 7.80 6.60 -9.41
N GLU A 27 7.04 7.64 -9.05
CA GLU A 27 6.16 7.63 -7.86
C GLU A 27 4.71 7.95 -8.19
N TYR A 28 3.82 7.09 -7.69
CA TYR A 28 2.39 7.17 -7.91
C TYR A 28 1.67 7.39 -6.58
N ASN A 29 0.59 8.15 -6.63
CA ASN A 29 -0.29 8.35 -5.49
C ASN A 29 -1.76 8.19 -5.87
N GLY A 30 -2.61 7.92 -4.87
CA GLY A 30 -4.04 7.77 -5.09
C GLY A 30 -4.81 7.63 -3.78
N ILE A 31 -6.14 7.51 -3.94
CA ILE A 31 -7.07 7.31 -2.83
C ILE A 31 -7.47 5.85 -2.77
N ILE A 32 -7.19 5.20 -1.65
CA ILE A 32 -7.51 3.79 -1.42
C ILE A 32 -8.85 3.64 -0.69
N THR A 33 -9.65 2.68 -1.13
CA THR A 33 -10.78 2.15 -0.37
C THR A 33 -10.43 0.75 0.11
N PHE A 34 -10.33 0.57 1.41
CA PHE A 34 -9.94 -0.71 2.01
C PHE A 34 -11.03 -1.77 1.90
N THR A 35 -10.60 -3.02 1.75
CA THR A 35 -11.43 -4.18 2.03
C THR A 35 -11.46 -4.46 3.53
N PRO A 36 -12.39 -5.31 4.03
CA PRO A 36 -12.35 -5.78 5.41
C PRO A 36 -11.02 -6.46 5.78
N GLU A 37 -10.38 -7.16 4.85
CA GLU A 37 -9.06 -7.74 5.03
C GLU A 37 -7.98 -6.65 5.14
N GLY A 38 -8.01 -5.63 4.28
CA GLY A 38 -7.08 -4.50 4.34
C GLY A 38 -7.17 -3.69 5.64
N GLU A 39 -8.36 -3.57 6.23
CA GLU A 39 -8.55 -2.93 7.54
C GLU A 39 -7.73 -3.64 8.65
N THR A 40 -7.48 -4.94 8.53
CA THR A 40 -6.65 -5.67 9.51
C THR A 40 -5.18 -5.27 9.47
N TYR A 41 -4.72 -4.66 8.38
CA TYR A 41 -3.35 -4.18 8.18
C TYR A 41 -3.13 -2.77 8.74
N ARG A 42 -4.16 -2.13 9.34
CA ARG A 42 -4.06 -0.78 9.91
C ARG A 42 -2.79 -0.55 10.75
N HIS A 43 -2.50 -1.49 11.64
CA HIS A 43 -1.33 -1.42 12.54
C HIS A 43 0.02 -1.43 11.78
N VAL A 44 0.09 -2.10 10.63
CA VAL A 44 1.27 -2.12 9.76
C VAL A 44 1.44 -0.75 9.10
N PHE A 45 0.36 -0.23 8.51
CA PHE A 45 0.37 1.07 7.83
C PHE A 45 0.68 2.23 8.78
N GLU A 46 0.04 2.26 9.96
CA GLU A 46 0.30 3.27 10.98
C GLU A 46 1.76 3.26 11.46
N PHE A 47 2.39 2.08 11.53
CA PHE A 47 3.80 1.97 11.91
C PHE A 47 4.73 2.45 10.80
N LEU A 48 4.47 2.04 9.55
CA LEU A 48 5.33 2.38 8.41
C LEU A 48 5.20 3.84 7.97
N ALA A 49 4.00 4.43 8.07
CA ALA A 49 3.78 5.85 7.79
C ALA A 49 4.41 6.76 8.86
N ASN A 50 4.63 6.22 10.07
CA ASN A 50 5.28 6.95 11.15
C ASN A 50 6.81 6.76 11.02
N ASP A 51 7.42 7.59 10.18
CA ASP A 51 8.88 7.73 10.00
C ASP A 51 9.55 8.35 11.24
N ASP A 52 9.27 7.78 12.42
CA ASP A 52 9.92 8.20 13.65
C ASP A 52 11.33 7.58 13.67
N PRO A 53 12.40 8.40 13.66
CA PRO A 53 13.78 7.90 13.69
C PRO A 53 14.10 7.09 14.96
N SER A 54 13.26 7.12 15.99
CA SER A 54 13.36 6.24 17.16
C SER A 54 12.95 4.79 16.89
N ASN A 55 12.24 4.51 15.79
CA ASN A 55 11.91 3.16 15.34
C ASN A 55 13.08 2.45 14.64
N ALA A 56 14.18 3.16 14.35
CA ALA A 56 15.36 2.58 13.74
C ALA A 56 16.01 1.53 14.66
N GLY A 57 15.78 0.25 14.36
CA GLY A 57 16.25 -0.89 15.16
C GLY A 57 15.27 -1.37 16.23
N ALA A 58 14.03 -0.87 16.25
CA ALA A 58 12.96 -1.41 17.06
C ALA A 58 12.50 -2.78 16.50
N GLU A 59 12.06 -3.69 17.39
CA GLU A 59 11.38 -4.91 16.96
C GLU A 59 10.07 -4.53 16.28
N LEU A 60 9.81 -5.13 15.11
CA LEU A 60 8.57 -4.91 14.37
C LEU A 60 7.39 -5.43 15.20
N PRO A 61 6.30 -4.66 15.33
CA PRO A 61 5.09 -5.12 16.03
C PRO A 61 4.26 -6.13 15.20
N PHE A 62 4.76 -6.55 14.05
CA PHE A 62 4.15 -7.46 13.09
C PHE A 62 5.23 -8.35 12.44
N GLU A 63 4.80 -9.37 11.69
CA GLU A 63 5.70 -10.31 11.03
C GLU A 63 6.48 -9.65 9.87
N GLU A 64 7.75 -9.99 9.67
CA GLU A 64 8.56 -9.40 8.58
C GLU A 64 7.95 -9.61 7.20
N THR A 65 7.11 -10.62 7.01
CA THR A 65 6.42 -10.91 5.75
C THR A 65 5.53 -9.77 5.27
N TYR A 66 5.12 -8.84 6.13
CA TYR A 66 4.35 -7.66 5.75
C TYR A 66 5.17 -6.63 4.95
N LEU A 67 6.50 -6.78 4.91
CA LEU A 67 7.40 -5.84 4.25
C LEU A 67 7.63 -6.14 2.76
N ASP A 68 7.22 -7.32 2.31
CA ASP A 68 7.48 -7.84 0.96
C ASP A 68 6.15 -8.24 0.27
N ASP A 69 6.21 -8.79 -0.94
CA ASP A 69 5.05 -9.35 -1.67
C ASP A 69 3.88 -8.36 -1.90
N TRP A 70 4.20 -7.11 -2.25
CA TRP A 70 3.19 -6.10 -2.61
C TRP A 70 2.96 -6.02 -4.12
N PHE A 71 1.69 -5.94 -4.52
CA PHE A 71 1.32 -5.93 -5.94
C PHE A 71 0.19 -4.97 -6.28
N ILE A 72 0.28 -4.38 -7.46
CA ILE A 72 -0.81 -3.65 -8.11
C ILE A 72 -1.33 -4.46 -9.29
N GLU A 73 -2.65 -4.66 -9.34
CA GLU A 73 -3.32 -5.20 -10.52
C GLU A 73 -3.85 -4.05 -11.37
N LYS A 74 -3.28 -3.88 -12.58
CA LYS A 74 -3.69 -2.83 -13.53
C LYS A 74 -4.90 -3.24 -14.36
N GLU A 75 -4.98 -4.54 -14.70
CA GLU A 75 -6.05 -5.19 -15.44
C GLU A 75 -6.20 -6.61 -14.91
N GLU A 76 -7.35 -7.27 -15.13
CA GLU A 76 -7.61 -8.63 -14.62
C GLU A 76 -6.47 -9.60 -14.96
N GLY A 77 -5.78 -10.09 -13.94
CA GLY A 77 -4.65 -11.02 -14.07
C GLY A 77 -3.29 -10.39 -14.44
N LEU A 78 -3.23 -9.07 -14.63
CA LEU A 78 -2.00 -8.32 -14.85
C LEU A 78 -1.50 -7.72 -13.53
N MET A 79 -0.81 -8.57 -12.76
CA MET A 79 -0.17 -8.20 -11.50
C MET A 79 1.22 -7.61 -11.77
N GLN A 80 1.52 -6.52 -11.10
CA GLN A 80 2.82 -5.88 -11.07
C GLN A 80 3.30 -5.79 -9.62
N GLU A 81 4.50 -6.30 -9.35
CA GLU A 81 5.16 -6.13 -8.06
C GLU A 81 5.52 -4.66 -7.85
N ILE A 82 5.39 -4.19 -6.61
CA ILE A 82 5.72 -2.83 -6.21
C ILE A 82 6.55 -2.87 -4.93
N ALA A 83 7.27 -1.78 -4.65
CA ALA A 83 7.82 -1.56 -3.32
C ALA A 83 6.69 -1.48 -2.27
N ILE A 84 7.05 -1.66 -1.00
CA ILE A 84 6.11 -1.51 0.11
C ILE A 84 5.40 -0.15 0.02
N PRO A 85 4.05 -0.12 -0.04
CA PRO A 85 3.33 1.13 -0.19
C PRO A 85 3.32 1.91 1.13
N THR A 86 3.49 3.22 1.03
CA THR A 86 3.24 4.12 2.15
C THR A 86 1.76 4.46 2.16
N ILE A 87 1.07 4.14 3.26
CA ILE A 87 -0.38 4.33 3.37
C ILE A 87 -0.69 5.19 4.59
N ASN A 88 -1.28 6.36 4.34
CA ASN A 88 -1.95 7.12 5.39
C ASN A 88 -3.37 6.55 5.56
N PHE A 89 -3.53 5.73 6.59
CA PHE A 89 -4.78 5.01 6.83
C PHE A 89 -5.96 5.95 7.13
N ASP A 90 -5.73 7.06 7.84
CA ASP A 90 -6.81 7.98 8.25
C ASP A 90 -7.25 8.90 7.10
N GLU A 91 -6.32 9.27 6.21
CA GLU A 91 -6.61 10.08 5.01
C GLU A 91 -7.00 9.23 3.79
N CYS A 92 -6.88 7.90 3.90
CA CYS A 92 -7.09 6.95 2.81
C CYS A 92 -6.20 7.25 1.59
N GLU A 93 -4.98 7.72 1.83
CA GLU A 93 -4.00 8.02 0.79
C GLU A 93 -2.96 6.91 0.72
N VAL A 94 -2.58 6.55 -0.50
CA VAL A 94 -1.55 5.56 -0.77
C VAL A 94 -0.55 6.11 -1.77
N VAL A 95 0.72 5.89 -1.49
CA VAL A 95 1.86 6.19 -2.36
C VAL A 95 2.62 4.89 -2.62
N TRP A 96 2.96 4.63 -3.88
CA TRP A 96 3.71 3.44 -4.26
C TRP A 96 4.66 3.71 -5.43
N GLN A 97 5.65 2.83 -5.57
CA GLN A 97 6.69 2.88 -6.59
C GLN A 97 6.86 1.47 -7.20
N GLU A 98 7.36 1.40 -8.43
CA GLU A 98 7.65 0.14 -9.13
C GLU A 98 8.91 -0.57 -8.59
#